data_AF-A0A2T3JTT5-F1
#
_entry.id   AF-A0A2T3JTT5-F1
#
_cell.length_a   1.000
_cell.length_b   1.000
_cell.length_c   1.000
_cell.angle_alpha   90.00
_cell.angle_beta   90.00
_cell.angle_gamma   90.00
#
_symmetry.space_group_name_H-M   'P 1'
#
loop_
_entity.id
_entity.type
_entity.pdbx_description
1 polymer ?
#
loop_
_entity_poly.entity_id
_entity_poly.type
_entity_poly.pdbx_seq_one_letter_code
_entity_poly.pdbx_strand_id
1 'polypeptide(L)'
;MQWNDWSILLSEVLGQFAIGAFIIIGGVMLSGKLCFGQHDRVIKVLPLISWLLIASLLIREATLMMMQSSINVTNSSAVVFVMVFVALTLIYSLCEDRLLGKEGARKAIVVIMLLWSIAYVIDILSFSENKSNISNVMTIIFSVGFGGSLLAHAMLVKAQHKVDPLNLALPVFGAFIGIVVLIVASLDIATLIEQTQHGILLPFVLRVISVGCLFVATGLWLMSLLTKTKPVLAMLACACTLAIIASVTISGSF
;
A
#
# COMPACT_ATOMS: atom_id res chain seq x y z
N MET A 1 -19.05 13.85 -0.06
CA MET A 1 -17.77 14.24 0.53
C MET A 1 -17.52 15.72 0.32
N GLN A 2 -17.13 16.45 1.36
CA GLN A 2 -16.56 17.78 1.17
C GLN A 2 -15.17 17.62 0.54
N TRP A 3 -14.75 18.57 -0.27
CA TRP A 3 -13.42 18.58 -0.93
C TRP A 3 -12.23 18.51 0.07
N ASN A 4 -12.52 18.55 1.37
CA ASN A 4 -11.58 18.59 2.48
C ASN A 4 -11.12 17.20 2.98
N ASP A 5 -11.79 16.10 2.60
CA ASP A 5 -11.47 14.76 3.14
C ASP A 5 -10.39 14.01 2.33
N TRP A 6 -9.98 14.55 1.17
CA TRP A 6 -9.02 13.92 0.26
C TRP A 6 -7.65 13.67 0.88
N SER A 7 -7.19 14.53 1.79
CA SER A 7 -5.91 14.36 2.49
C SER A 7 -5.94 13.18 3.46
N ILE A 8 -7.07 12.93 4.13
CA ILE A 8 -7.27 11.77 5.01
C ILE A 8 -7.26 10.49 4.19
N LEU A 9 -8.01 10.45 3.08
CA LEU A 9 -8.01 9.30 2.16
C LEU A 9 -6.61 9.02 1.59
N LEU A 10 -5.89 10.07 1.18
CA LEU A 10 -4.51 9.94 0.68
C LEU A 10 -3.58 9.37 1.75
N SER A 11 -3.69 9.84 2.99
CA SER A 11 -2.93 9.31 4.11
C SER A 11 -3.19 7.81 4.30
N GLU A 12 -4.45 7.38 4.31
CA GLU A 12 -4.82 5.97 4.49
C GLU A 12 -4.26 5.09 3.37
N VAL A 13 -4.40 5.53 2.12
CA VAL A 13 -3.87 4.82 0.95
C VAL A 13 -2.34 4.70 1.03
N LEU A 14 -1.63 5.77 1.38
CA LEU A 14 -0.18 5.73 1.55
C LEU A 14 0.24 4.74 2.65
N GLY A 15 -0.47 4.75 3.79
CA GLY A 15 -0.21 3.81 4.88
C GLY A 15 -0.40 2.35 4.47
N GLN A 16 -1.51 2.07 3.78
CA GLN A 16 -1.84 0.74 3.25
C GLN A 16 -0.80 0.25 2.23
N PHE A 17 -0.35 1.12 1.32
CA PHE A 17 0.68 0.79 0.34
C PHE A 17 2.02 0.48 1.01
N ALA A 18 2.45 1.29 1.97
CA ALA A 18 3.70 1.07 2.70
C ALA A 18 3.68 -0.27 3.47
N ILE A 19 2.59 -0.56 4.17
CA ILE A 19 2.47 -1.78 4.96
C ILE A 19 2.37 -3.01 4.07
N GLY A 20 1.59 -2.95 3.00
CA GLY A 20 1.55 -4.02 1.99
C GLY A 20 2.91 -4.27 1.36
N ALA A 21 3.67 -3.21 1.06
CA ALA A 21 5.02 -3.34 0.54
C ALA A 21 5.98 -4.01 1.53
N PHE A 22 5.88 -3.64 2.81
CA PHE A 22 6.69 -4.25 3.86
C PHE A 22 6.37 -5.73 4.05
N ILE A 23 5.11 -6.15 4.01
CA ILE A 23 4.73 -7.57 4.15
C ILE A 23 5.45 -8.43 3.10
N ILE A 24 5.50 -7.95 1.86
CA ILE A 24 6.15 -8.65 0.74
C ILE A 24 7.67 -8.62 0.90
N ILE A 25 8.26 -7.45 1.15
CA ILE A 25 9.71 -7.31 1.33
C ILE A 25 10.20 -8.12 2.53
N GLY A 26 9.51 -8.04 3.66
CA GLY A 26 9.79 -8.82 4.87
C GLY A 26 9.71 -10.32 4.62
N GLY A 27 8.70 -10.79 3.87
CA GLY A 27 8.61 -12.18 3.43
C GLY A 27 9.78 -12.63 2.56
N VAL A 28 10.23 -11.77 1.63
CA VAL A 28 11.41 -12.04 0.79
C VAL A 28 12.70 -12.06 1.61
N MET A 29 12.85 -11.17 2.60
CA MET A 29 13.99 -11.17 3.52
C MET A 29 14.06 -12.44 4.36
N LEU A 30 12.91 -12.91 4.89
CA LEU A 30 12.84 -14.14 5.68
C LEU A 30 13.06 -15.42 4.85
N SER A 31 12.77 -15.38 3.55
CA SER A 31 12.94 -16.52 2.65
C SER A 31 14.41 -16.94 2.45
N GLY A 32 15.39 -16.09 2.79
CA GLY A 32 16.82 -16.41 2.70
C GLY A 32 17.36 -16.61 1.28
N LYS A 33 16.55 -16.35 0.24
CA LYS A 33 16.92 -16.49 -1.17
C LYS A 33 17.74 -15.31 -1.72
N LEU A 34 17.91 -14.25 -0.92
CA LEU A 34 18.71 -13.07 -1.28
C LEU A 34 20.19 -13.32 -1.01
N CYS A 35 21.06 -12.99 -1.97
CA CYS A 35 22.50 -13.00 -1.72
C CYS A 35 22.87 -11.91 -0.70
N PHE A 36 23.97 -12.08 0.05
CA PHE A 36 24.40 -11.15 1.11
C PHE A 36 24.43 -9.68 0.67
N GLY A 37 25.00 -9.39 -0.51
CA GLY A 37 25.04 -8.03 -1.07
C GLY A 37 23.71 -7.49 -1.61
N GLN A 38 22.69 -8.33 -1.77
CA GLN A 38 21.32 -7.91 -2.12
C GLN A 38 20.50 -7.63 -0.87
N HIS A 39 20.69 -8.46 0.16
CA HIS A 39 20.06 -8.27 1.46
C HIS A 39 20.40 -6.87 2.04
N ASP A 40 21.68 -6.49 2.01
CA ASP A 40 22.13 -5.14 2.43
C ASP A 40 21.44 -4.00 1.65
N ARG A 41 21.24 -4.16 0.33
CA ARG A 41 20.55 -3.14 -0.48
C ARG A 41 19.07 -3.04 -0.18
N VAL A 42 18.41 -4.17 0.07
CA VAL A 42 16.99 -4.21 0.45
C VAL A 42 16.80 -3.57 1.83
N ILE A 43 17.70 -3.82 2.78
CA ILE A 43 17.69 -3.16 4.09
C ILE A 43 17.79 -1.64 3.94
N LYS A 44 18.66 -1.13 3.05
CA LYS A 44 18.78 0.32 2.79
C LYS A 44 17.51 0.96 2.21
N VAL A 45 16.56 0.16 1.72
CA VAL A 45 15.26 0.64 1.26
C VAL A 45 14.21 0.67 2.38
N LEU A 46 14.43 -0.07 3.48
CA LEU A 46 13.48 -0.13 4.61
C LEU A 46 13.15 1.25 5.23
N PRO A 47 14.11 2.17 5.45
CA PRO A 47 13.81 3.51 5.94
C PRO A 47 12.86 4.29 5.04
N LEU A 48 12.85 4.02 3.73
CA LEU A 48 11.95 4.68 2.78
C LEU A 48 10.49 4.30 3.03
N ILE A 49 10.22 3.05 3.43
CA ILE A 49 8.88 2.61 3.84
C ILE A 49 8.44 3.34 5.12
N SER A 50 9.35 3.45 6.10
CA SER A 50 9.07 4.19 7.34
C SER A 50 8.82 5.67 7.09
N TRP A 51 9.58 6.30 6.18
CA TRP A 51 9.34 7.68 5.76
C TRP A 51 7.97 7.86 5.11
N LEU A 52 7.52 6.89 4.30
CA LEU A 52 6.20 6.93 3.69
C LEU A 52 5.07 6.81 4.74
N LEU A 53 5.28 5.99 5.77
CA LEU A 53 4.36 5.87 6.91
C LEU A 53 4.33 7.14 7.78
N ILE A 54 5.48 7.75 8.03
CA ILE A 54 5.56 9.03 8.74
C ILE A 54 4.85 10.12 7.93
N ALA A 55 5.06 10.18 6.61
CA ALA A 55 4.40 11.13 5.74
C ALA A 55 2.87 10.94 5.75
N SER A 56 2.40 9.69 5.70
CA SER A 56 0.99 9.33 5.87
C SER A 56 0.42 9.90 7.18
N LEU A 57 1.05 9.60 8.33
CA LEU A 57 0.63 10.16 9.61
C LEU A 57 0.64 11.68 9.66
N LEU A 58 1.68 12.33 9.13
CA LEU A 58 1.79 13.79 9.15
C LEU A 58 0.65 14.45 8.36
N ILE A 59 0.31 13.90 7.19
CA ILE A 59 -0.82 14.40 6.39
C ILE A 59 -2.13 14.27 7.19
N ARG A 60 -2.34 13.13 7.85
CA ARG A 60 -3.53 12.87 8.65
C ARG A 60 -3.66 13.82 9.83
N GLU A 61 -2.64 13.87 10.68
CA GLU A 61 -2.68 14.67 11.90
C GLU A 61 -2.71 16.18 11.57
N ALA A 62 -2.00 16.63 10.54
CA ALA A 62 -2.10 18.01 10.07
C ALA A 62 -3.52 18.37 9.60
N THR A 63 -4.19 17.45 8.91
CA THR A 63 -5.57 17.66 8.48
C THR A 63 -6.51 17.73 9.68
N LEU A 64 -6.37 16.82 10.65
CA LEU A 64 -7.17 16.83 11.88
C LEU A 64 -6.94 18.08 12.73
N MET A 65 -5.71 18.62 12.76
CA MET A 65 -5.40 19.87 13.44
C MET A 65 -6.02 21.10 12.74
N MET A 66 -6.08 21.11 11.41
CA MET A 66 -6.73 22.18 10.63
C MET A 66 -8.25 22.11 10.70
N MET A 67 -8.81 20.90 10.79
CA MET A 67 -10.23 20.65 11.03
C MET A 67 -10.52 20.79 12.53
N GLN A 68 -10.51 22.02 13.02
CA GLN A 68 -10.71 22.36 14.43
C GLN A 68 -12.10 21.90 14.95
N SER A 69 -12.21 20.62 15.32
CA SER A 69 -13.37 20.05 16.01
C SER A 69 -12.99 19.79 17.47
N SER A 70 -13.77 20.40 18.36
CA SER A 70 -13.63 20.37 19.81
C SER A 70 -14.07 19.04 20.41
N ILE A 71 -13.45 17.94 19.98
CA ILE A 71 -13.75 16.60 20.48
C ILE A 71 -12.40 15.94 20.77
N ASN A 72 -12.23 15.41 21.98
CA ASN A 72 -11.11 14.58 22.36
C ASN A 72 -10.92 13.47 21.31
N VAL A 73 -10.03 13.70 20.34
CA VAL A 73 -9.65 12.71 19.35
C VAL A 73 -8.91 11.63 20.13
N THR A 74 -9.63 10.57 20.43
CA THR A 74 -9.07 9.35 20.99
C THR A 74 -7.95 8.91 20.05
N ASN A 75 -6.78 8.61 20.63
CA ASN A 75 -5.62 8.11 19.88
C ASN A 75 -6.09 7.03 18.91
N SER A 76 -6.13 7.37 17.62
CA SER A 76 -6.58 6.41 16.62
C SER A 76 -5.55 5.28 16.59
N SER A 77 -6.04 4.04 16.62
CA SER A 77 -5.22 2.81 16.60
C SER A 77 -4.10 2.88 15.55
N ALA A 78 -4.37 3.49 14.39
CA ALA A 78 -3.43 3.71 13.31
C ALA A 78 -2.13 4.45 13.73
N VAL A 79 -2.21 5.44 14.62
CA VAL A 79 -1.04 6.19 15.10
C VAL A 79 -0.12 5.27 15.91
N VAL A 80 -0.71 4.45 16.80
CA VAL A 80 0.04 3.48 17.61
C VAL A 80 0.72 2.46 16.71
N PHE A 81 -0.01 1.93 15.72
CA PHE A 81 0.56 0.95 14.78
C PHE A 81 1.76 1.51 14.03
N VAL A 82 1.64 2.71 13.46
CA VAL A 82 2.74 3.32 12.70
C VAL A 82 3.91 3.70 13.60
N MET A 83 3.68 4.26 14.79
CA MET A 83 4.76 4.62 15.72
C MET A 83 5.56 3.40 16.16
N VAL A 84 4.88 2.28 16.50
CA VAL A 84 5.55 1.02 16.84
C VAL A 84 6.33 0.48 15.64
N PHE A 85 5.75 0.54 14.43
CA PHE A 85 6.44 0.10 13.21
C PHE A 85 7.72 0.92 12.93
N VAL A 86 7.64 2.25 13.07
CA VAL A 86 8.78 3.16 12.89
C VAL A 86 9.84 2.88 13.96
N ALA A 87 9.45 2.71 15.21
CA ALA A 87 10.37 2.38 16.30
C ALA A 87 11.10 1.06 16.05
N LEU A 88 10.38 0.01 15.64
CA LEU A 88 10.98 -1.28 15.28
C LEU A 88 11.93 -1.17 14.08
N THR A 89 11.57 -0.36 13.07
CA THR A 89 12.44 -0.12 11.91
C THR A 89 13.73 0.59 12.30
N LEU A 90 13.65 1.58 13.20
CA LEU A 90 14.83 2.28 13.72
C LEU A 90 15.73 1.35 14.55
N ILE A 91 15.14 0.54 15.43
CA ILE A 91 15.87 -0.48 16.20
C ILE A 91 16.57 -1.45 15.24
N TYR A 92 15.87 -1.92 14.21
CA TYR A 92 16.44 -2.79 13.19
C TYR A 92 17.62 -2.14 12.45
N SER A 93 17.46 -0.89 11.99
CA SER A 93 18.52 -0.14 11.31
C SER A 93 19.75 0.04 12.21
N LEU A 94 19.56 0.38 13.48
CA LEU A 94 20.66 0.55 14.45
C LEU A 94 21.39 -0.77 14.72
N CYS A 95 20.65 -1.88 14.85
CA CYS A 95 21.24 -3.21 15.01
C CYS A 95 22.10 -3.59 13.82
N GLU A 96 21.67 -3.27 12.60
CA GLU A 96 22.43 -3.57 11.39
C GLU A 96 23.68 -2.69 11.25
N ASP A 97 23.53 -1.37 11.36
CA ASP A 97 24.62 -0.41 11.18
C ASP A 97 25.72 -0.56 12.23
N ARG A 98 25.36 -0.94 13.46
CA ARG A 98 26.31 -1.16 14.55
C ARG A 98 26.82 -2.61 14.61
N LEU A 99 26.37 -3.50 13.72
CA LEU A 99 26.63 -4.95 13.78
C LEU A 99 26.32 -5.56 15.16
N LEU A 100 25.37 -4.94 15.88
CA LEU A 100 25.00 -5.32 17.24
C LEU A 100 23.86 -6.33 17.17
N GLY A 101 24.21 -7.61 17.25
CA GLY A 101 23.24 -8.68 17.45
C GLY A 101 23.57 -9.98 16.76
N LYS A 102 23.12 -11.09 17.36
CA LYS A 102 23.11 -12.40 16.72
C LYS A 102 22.15 -12.37 15.53
N GLU A 103 22.49 -13.07 14.44
CA GLU A 103 21.64 -13.20 13.25
C GLU A 103 20.17 -13.56 13.56
N GLY A 104 19.95 -14.38 14.59
CA GLY A 104 18.60 -14.74 15.06
C GLY A 104 17.79 -13.57 15.63
N ALA A 105 18.43 -12.61 16.30
CA ALA A 105 17.74 -11.44 16.84
C ALA A 105 17.25 -10.52 15.70
N ARG A 106 18.06 -10.35 14.64
CA ARG A 106 17.67 -9.58 13.45
C ARG A 106 16.46 -10.18 12.76
N LYS A 107 16.46 -11.50 12.56
CA LYS A 107 15.30 -12.22 12.00
C LYS A 107 14.08 -12.09 12.90
N ALA A 108 14.24 -12.17 14.22
CA ALA A 108 13.13 -12.00 15.16
C ALA A 108 12.48 -10.62 15.05
N ILE A 109 13.26 -9.54 14.92
CA ILE A 109 12.72 -8.18 14.74
C ILE A 109 11.89 -8.10 13.46
N VAL A 110 12.39 -8.63 12.34
CA VAL A 110 11.64 -8.64 11.06
C VAL A 110 10.34 -9.45 11.18
N VAL A 111 10.35 -10.59 11.88
CA VAL A 111 9.13 -11.38 12.14
C VAL A 111 8.12 -10.58 12.98
N ILE A 112 8.56 -9.91 14.04
CA ILE A 112 7.69 -9.07 14.88
C ILE A 112 7.08 -7.94 14.05
N MET A 113 7.87 -7.26 13.22
CA MET A 113 7.38 -6.22 12.32
C MET A 113 6.36 -6.76 11.31
N LEU A 114 6.56 -7.97 10.79
CA LEU A 114 5.65 -8.61 9.84
C LEU A 114 4.32 -8.96 10.52
N LEU A 115 4.37 -9.54 11.73
CA LEU A 115 3.17 -9.82 12.53
C LEU A 115 2.42 -8.52 12.86
N TRP A 116 3.14 -7.45 13.21
CA TRP A 116 2.54 -6.14 13.48
C TRP A 116 1.86 -5.53 12.24
N SER A 117 2.47 -5.71 11.07
CA SER A 117 1.91 -5.29 9.78
C SER A 117 0.62 -6.05 9.44
N ILE A 118 0.59 -7.36 9.69
CA ILE A 118 -0.62 -8.18 9.53
C ILE A 118 -1.70 -7.73 10.51
N ALA A 119 -1.34 -7.48 11.77
CA ALA A 119 -2.27 -6.99 12.79
C ALA A 119 -2.92 -5.65 12.39
N TYR A 120 -2.16 -4.74 11.79
CA TYR A 120 -2.70 -3.49 11.25
C TYR A 120 -3.71 -3.71 10.12
N VAL A 121 -3.43 -4.63 9.19
CA VAL A 121 -4.38 -4.95 8.11
C VAL A 121 -5.66 -5.55 8.69
N ILE A 122 -5.55 -6.42 9.70
CA ILE A 122 -6.70 -6.99 10.40
C ILE A 122 -7.49 -5.88 11.13
N ASP A 123 -6.82 -4.93 11.77
CA ASP A 123 -7.44 -3.80 12.47
C ASP A 123 -8.31 -2.98 11.50
N ILE A 124 -7.76 -2.55 10.36
CA ILE A 124 -8.51 -1.79 9.36
C ILE A 124 -9.71 -2.57 8.82
N LEU A 125 -9.53 -3.87 8.52
CA LEU A 125 -10.63 -4.71 8.04
C LEU A 125 -11.70 -4.92 9.11
N SER A 126 -11.32 -5.01 10.38
CA SER A 126 -12.20 -5.32 11.50
C SER A 126 -12.91 -4.10 12.09
N PHE A 127 -12.38 -2.88 11.89
CA PHE A 127 -12.95 -1.65 12.44
C PHE A 127 -13.43 -0.66 11.36
N SER A 128 -13.42 -1.05 10.08
CA SER A 128 -14.09 -0.29 9.03
C SER A 128 -15.57 -0.08 9.38
N GLU A 129 -16.00 1.18 9.51
CA GLU A 129 -17.34 1.58 9.97
C GLU A 129 -18.48 1.05 9.09
N ASN A 130 -18.17 0.53 7.90
CA ASN A 130 -19.10 0.00 6.90
C ASN A 130 -18.83 -1.49 6.58
N LYS A 131 -18.78 -2.36 7.60
CA LYS A 131 -18.53 -3.82 7.46
C LYS A 131 -19.44 -4.54 6.46
N SER A 132 -20.62 -4.02 6.19
CA SER A 132 -21.60 -4.61 5.25
C SER A 132 -21.29 -4.28 3.79
N ASN A 133 -20.42 -3.31 3.51
CA ASN A 133 -20.18 -2.85 2.16
C ASN A 133 -18.92 -3.52 1.59
N ILE A 134 -19.14 -4.58 0.81
CA ILE A 134 -18.10 -5.40 0.15
C ILE A 134 -17.07 -4.52 -0.58
N SER A 135 -17.51 -3.39 -1.12
CA SER A 135 -16.66 -2.48 -1.87
C SER A 135 -15.55 -1.81 -1.05
N ASN A 136 -15.81 -1.46 0.22
CA ASN A 136 -14.80 -0.84 1.07
C ASN A 136 -13.68 -1.84 1.45
N VAL A 137 -14.08 -3.06 1.79
CA VAL A 137 -13.15 -4.18 2.04
C VAL A 137 -12.28 -4.44 0.81
N MET A 138 -12.88 -4.44 -0.38
CA MET A 138 -12.15 -4.66 -1.64
C MET A 138 -11.19 -3.51 -1.96
N THR A 139 -11.52 -2.28 -1.57
CA THR A 139 -10.63 -1.12 -1.71
C THR A 139 -9.39 -1.25 -0.81
N ILE A 140 -9.56 -1.70 0.42
CA ILE A 140 -8.45 -1.97 1.34
C ILE A 140 -7.56 -3.10 0.80
N ILE A 141 -8.18 -4.20 0.33
CA ILE A 141 -7.46 -5.31 -0.30
C ILE A 141 -6.69 -4.85 -1.54
N PHE A 142 -7.28 -3.97 -2.35
CA PHE A 142 -6.61 -3.36 -3.50
C PHE A 142 -5.39 -2.56 -3.07
N SER A 143 -5.55 -1.61 -2.14
CA SER A 143 -4.46 -0.73 -1.72
C SER A 143 -3.31 -1.49 -1.02
N VAL A 144 -3.63 -2.42 -0.11
CA VAL A 144 -2.62 -3.23 0.59
C VAL A 144 -2.01 -4.28 -0.35
N GLY A 145 -2.85 -5.00 -1.08
CA GLY A 145 -2.44 -6.11 -1.93
C GLY A 145 -1.80 -5.65 -3.23
N PHE A 146 -2.56 -4.98 -4.10
CA PHE A 146 -2.05 -4.48 -5.39
C PHE A 146 -1.07 -3.32 -5.21
N GLY A 147 -1.45 -2.30 -4.45
CA GLY A 147 -0.61 -1.12 -4.21
C GLY A 147 0.70 -1.47 -3.50
N GLY A 148 0.61 -2.27 -2.44
CA GLY A 148 1.77 -2.78 -1.70
C GLY A 148 2.67 -3.70 -2.53
N SER A 149 2.12 -4.61 -3.33
CA SER A 149 2.93 -5.48 -4.20
C SER A 149 3.64 -4.74 -5.32
N LEU A 150 2.98 -3.74 -5.91
CA LEU A 150 3.58 -2.88 -6.92
C LEU A 150 4.71 -2.03 -6.32
N LEU A 151 4.48 -1.43 -5.15
CA LEU A 151 5.49 -0.66 -4.42
C LEU A 151 6.67 -1.54 -3.97
N ALA A 152 6.41 -2.75 -3.47
CA ALA A 152 7.46 -3.72 -3.15
C ALA A 152 8.28 -4.08 -4.38
N HIS A 153 7.63 -4.33 -5.52
CA HIS A 153 8.34 -4.63 -6.76
C HIS A 153 9.22 -3.43 -7.18
N ALA A 154 8.72 -2.20 -7.14
CA ALA A 154 9.51 -1.00 -7.42
C ALA A 154 10.74 -0.89 -6.51
N MET A 155 10.58 -1.14 -5.21
CA MET A 155 11.66 -1.13 -4.22
C MET A 155 12.69 -2.23 -4.46
N LEU A 156 12.26 -3.43 -4.83
CA LEU A 156 13.14 -4.56 -5.14
C LEU A 156 13.92 -4.35 -6.45
N VAL A 157 13.30 -3.71 -7.44
CA VAL A 157 13.98 -3.28 -8.68
C VAL A 157 15.03 -2.21 -8.37
N LYS A 158 14.70 -1.23 -7.52
CA LYS A 158 15.67 -0.24 -7.02
C LYS A 158 16.84 -0.91 -6.29
N ALA A 159 16.57 -1.95 -5.51
CA ALA A 159 17.60 -2.73 -4.81
C ALA A 159 18.40 -3.68 -5.72
N GLN A 160 18.10 -3.75 -7.03
CA GLN A 160 18.72 -4.65 -8.00
C GLN A 160 18.67 -6.13 -7.59
N HIS A 161 17.50 -6.58 -7.12
CA HIS A 161 17.29 -7.99 -6.85
C HIS A 161 17.49 -8.84 -8.12
N LYS A 162 18.06 -10.04 -7.98
CA LYS A 162 18.26 -11.02 -9.07
C LYS A 162 17.34 -12.23 -8.94
N VAL A 163 16.27 -12.10 -8.15
CA VAL A 163 15.32 -13.19 -7.95
C VAL A 163 14.33 -13.17 -9.11
N ASP A 164 14.73 -13.75 -10.24
CA ASP A 164 13.95 -13.83 -11.47
C ASP A 164 12.50 -14.30 -11.29
N PRO A 165 12.17 -15.31 -10.44
CA PRO A 165 10.78 -15.73 -10.27
C PRO A 165 9.91 -14.63 -9.64
N LEU A 166 10.48 -13.66 -8.95
CA LEU A 166 9.74 -12.57 -8.32
C LEU A 166 9.29 -11.51 -9.34
N ASN A 167 10.09 -11.30 -10.40
CA ASN A 167 9.74 -10.46 -11.54
C ASN A 167 8.53 -11.01 -12.33
N LEU A 168 8.26 -12.31 -12.22
CA LEU A 168 7.07 -12.96 -12.78
C LEU A 168 5.91 -13.00 -11.76
N ALA A 169 6.19 -13.43 -10.52
CA ALA A 169 5.16 -13.68 -9.52
C ALA A 169 4.44 -12.40 -9.07
N LEU A 170 5.18 -11.29 -8.85
CA LEU A 170 4.57 -10.05 -8.37
C LEU A 170 3.61 -9.42 -9.37
N PRO A 171 3.97 -9.21 -10.66
CA PRO A 171 3.01 -8.69 -11.65
C PRO A 171 1.81 -9.61 -11.87
N VAL A 172 2.00 -10.93 -11.85
CA VAL A 172 0.89 -11.90 -12.02
C VAL A 172 -0.06 -11.86 -10.82
N PHE A 173 0.49 -11.83 -9.60
CA PHE A 173 -0.31 -11.67 -8.38
C PHE A 173 -1.09 -10.35 -8.38
N GLY A 174 -0.42 -9.27 -8.77
CA GLY A 174 -1.04 -7.97 -8.99
C GLY A 174 -2.16 -7.99 -10.02
N ALA A 175 -1.92 -8.59 -11.18
CA ALA A 175 -2.92 -8.74 -12.24
C ALA A 175 -4.16 -9.49 -11.75
N PHE A 176 -3.97 -10.56 -10.97
CA PHE A 176 -5.07 -11.30 -10.36
C PHE A 176 -5.91 -10.43 -9.43
N ILE A 177 -5.27 -9.68 -8.52
CA ILE A 177 -5.97 -8.72 -7.64
C ILE A 177 -6.68 -7.65 -8.47
N GLY A 178 -6.01 -7.10 -9.49
CA GLY A 178 -6.57 -6.09 -10.38
C GLY A 178 -7.83 -6.56 -11.10
N ILE A 179 -7.86 -7.81 -11.56
CA ILE A 179 -9.05 -8.41 -12.19
C ILE A 179 -10.20 -8.54 -11.18
N VAL A 180 -9.92 -9.05 -9.98
CA VAL A 180 -10.94 -9.18 -8.92
C VAL A 180 -11.53 -7.81 -8.57
N VAL A 181 -10.68 -6.80 -8.40
CA VAL A 181 -11.10 -5.43 -8.09
C VAL A 181 -11.87 -4.81 -9.23
N LEU A 182 -11.50 -5.08 -10.49
CA LEU A 182 -12.23 -4.60 -11.66
C LEU A 182 -13.63 -5.23 -11.75
N ILE A 183 -13.77 -6.52 -11.43
CA ILE A 183 -15.08 -7.19 -11.36
C ILE A 183 -15.94 -6.54 -10.29
N VAL A 184 -15.43 -6.39 -9.06
CA VAL A 184 -16.19 -5.75 -7.97
C VAL A 184 -16.53 -4.30 -8.34
N ALA A 185 -15.58 -3.57 -8.91
CA ALA A 185 -15.80 -2.19 -9.33
C ALA A 185 -16.90 -2.07 -10.37
N SER A 186 -16.99 -3.02 -11.29
CA SER A 186 -18.03 -3.07 -12.32
C SER A 186 -19.42 -3.41 -11.76
N LEU A 187 -19.52 -4.22 -10.70
CA LEU A 187 -20.79 -4.55 -10.05
C LEU A 187 -21.40 -3.33 -9.35
N ASP A 188 -20.56 -2.46 -8.76
CA ASP A 188 -21.02 -1.22 -8.12
C ASP A 188 -21.42 -0.13 -9.11
N ILE A 189 -21.10 -0.25 -10.40
CA ILE A 189 -21.52 0.74 -11.40
C ILE A 189 -23.05 0.83 -11.49
N ALA A 190 -23.76 -0.28 -11.29
CA ALA A 190 -25.22 -0.30 -11.34
C ALA A 190 -25.86 0.60 -10.27
N THR A 191 -25.33 0.58 -9.04
CA THR A 191 -25.83 1.41 -7.94
C THR A 191 -25.45 2.89 -8.13
N LEU A 192 -24.27 3.15 -8.70
CA LEU A 192 -23.81 4.50 -9.06
C LEU A 192 -24.66 5.14 -10.18
N ILE A 193 -25.15 4.34 -11.15
CA ILE A 193 -26.05 4.82 -12.21
C ILE A 193 -27.38 5.31 -11.63
N GLU A 194 -27.95 4.60 -10.66
CA GLU A 194 -29.18 5.01 -9.97
C GLU A 194 -28.98 6.34 -9.22
N GLN A 195 -27.84 6.52 -8.54
CA GLN A 195 -27.50 7.80 -7.88
C GLN A 195 -27.30 8.95 -8.88
N THR A 196 -26.81 8.65 -10.08
CA THR A 196 -26.64 9.64 -11.16
C THR A 196 -27.98 10.15 -11.65
N GLN A 197 -29.02 9.30 -11.69
CA GLN A 197 -30.39 9.73 -12.01
C GLN A 197 -30.97 10.69 -10.97
N HIS A 198 -30.44 10.69 -9.74
CA HIS A 198 -30.81 11.60 -8.67
C HIS A 198 -29.93 12.87 -8.63
N GLY A 199 -29.13 13.11 -9.68
CA GLY A 199 -28.34 14.34 -9.87
C GLY A 199 -26.95 14.34 -9.22
N ILE A 200 -26.50 13.21 -8.65
CA ILE A 200 -25.19 13.10 -7.99
C ILE A 200 -24.20 12.40 -8.93
N LEU A 201 -23.48 13.19 -9.75
CA LEU A 201 -22.61 12.68 -10.81
C LEU A 201 -21.15 12.42 -10.37
N LEU A 202 -20.70 13.06 -9.28
CA LEU A 202 -19.30 13.02 -8.82
C LEU A 202 -18.79 11.60 -8.49
N PRO A 203 -19.53 10.75 -7.73
CA PRO A 203 -19.08 9.40 -7.40
C PRO A 203 -18.86 8.51 -8.63
N PHE A 204 -19.73 8.66 -9.65
CA PHE A 204 -19.63 7.93 -10.91
C PHE A 204 -18.34 8.32 -11.67
N VAL A 205 -18.04 9.62 -11.78
CA VAL A 205 -16.82 10.09 -12.46
C VAL A 205 -15.56 9.59 -11.75
N LEU A 206 -15.53 9.64 -10.42
CA LEU A 206 -14.40 9.13 -9.64
C LEU A 206 -14.21 7.61 -9.82
N ARG A 207 -15.30 6.85 -9.92
CA ARG A 207 -15.25 5.41 -10.21
C ARG A 207 -14.64 5.12 -11.58
N VAL A 208 -15.06 5.85 -12.62
CA VAL A 208 -14.54 5.69 -13.99
C VAL A 208 -13.05 6.04 -14.06
N ILE A 209 -12.64 7.16 -13.44
CA ILE A 209 -11.24 7.56 -13.35
C ILE A 209 -10.43 6.45 -12.69
N SER A 210 -10.93 5.90 -11.58
CA SER A 210 -10.22 4.87 -10.86
C SER A 210 -10.03 3.59 -11.67
N VAL A 211 -11.10 3.08 -12.30
CA VAL A 211 -11.02 1.88 -13.14
C VAL A 211 -10.05 2.09 -14.30
N GLY A 212 -10.07 3.27 -14.93
CA GLY A 212 -9.12 3.65 -15.97
C GLY A 212 -7.67 3.65 -15.46
N CYS A 213 -7.41 4.31 -14.32
CA CYS A 213 -6.09 4.34 -13.71
C CYS A 213 -5.59 2.94 -13.31
N LEU A 214 -6.46 2.08 -12.77
CA LEU A 214 -6.14 0.70 -12.41
C LEU A 214 -5.76 -0.11 -13.64
N PHE A 215 -6.52 0.03 -14.73
CA PHE A 215 -6.24 -0.67 -15.98
C PHE A 215 -4.88 -0.26 -16.56
N VAL A 216 -4.59 1.04 -16.60
CA VAL A 216 -3.30 1.56 -17.08
C VAL A 216 -2.15 1.15 -16.15
N ALA A 217 -2.31 1.25 -14.83
CA ALA A 217 -1.30 0.83 -13.86
C ALA A 217 -0.96 -0.66 -14.00
N THR A 218 -1.99 -1.50 -14.14
CA THR A 218 -1.84 -2.95 -14.35
C THR A 218 -1.16 -3.24 -15.68
N GLY A 219 -1.58 -2.59 -16.77
CA GLY A 219 -0.97 -2.72 -18.08
C GLY A 219 0.51 -2.32 -18.09
N LEU A 220 0.86 -1.19 -17.48
CA LEU A 220 2.26 -0.75 -17.33
C LEU A 220 3.09 -1.75 -16.53
N TRP A 221 2.50 -2.34 -15.47
CA TRP A 221 3.19 -3.31 -14.66
C TRP A 221 3.47 -4.62 -15.42
N LEU A 222 2.47 -5.15 -16.11
CA LEU A 222 2.58 -6.32 -16.98
C LEU A 222 3.45 -6.08 -18.22
N MET A 223 3.66 -4.83 -18.63
CA MET A 223 4.40 -4.54 -19.87
C MET A 223 5.79 -5.15 -19.85
N SER A 224 6.51 -5.09 -18.73
CA SER A 224 7.81 -5.76 -18.55
C SER A 224 7.78 -7.27 -18.83
N LEU A 225 6.66 -7.94 -18.50
CA LEU A 225 6.46 -9.36 -18.77
C LEU A 225 6.15 -9.60 -20.25
N LEU A 226 5.32 -8.75 -20.86
CA LEU A 226 4.94 -8.84 -22.27
C LEU A 226 6.10 -8.59 -23.22
N THR A 227 6.93 -7.58 -22.94
CA THR A 227 8.10 -7.22 -23.74
C THR A 227 9.31 -8.09 -23.44
N LYS A 228 9.24 -9.00 -22.45
CA LYS A 228 10.37 -9.80 -21.94
C LYS A 228 11.59 -8.93 -21.58
N THR A 229 11.36 -7.69 -21.16
CA THR A 229 12.41 -6.76 -20.74
C THR A 229 12.49 -6.69 -19.22
N LYS A 230 13.65 -6.29 -18.69
CA LYS A 230 13.78 -6.03 -17.25
C LYS A 230 12.81 -4.90 -16.84
N PRO A 231 12.14 -5.02 -15.69
CA PRO A 231 11.26 -3.97 -15.20
C PRO A 231 12.06 -2.67 -14.98
N VAL A 232 11.59 -1.58 -15.57
CA VAL A 232 12.22 -0.25 -15.46
C VAL A 232 11.62 0.48 -14.27
N LEU A 233 12.47 1.03 -13.39
CA LEU A 233 12.03 1.72 -12.17
C LEU A 233 11.07 2.88 -12.47
N ALA A 234 11.33 3.67 -13.51
CA ALA A 234 10.47 4.80 -13.91
C ALA A 234 9.05 4.36 -14.28
N MET A 235 8.93 3.21 -14.95
CA MET A 235 7.64 2.63 -15.32
C MET A 235 6.87 2.13 -14.11
N LEU A 236 7.55 1.45 -13.18
CA LEU A 236 6.94 1.00 -11.93
C LEU A 236 6.54 2.19 -11.05
N ALA A 237 7.33 3.26 -11.01
CA ALA A 237 7.00 4.48 -10.29
C ALA A 237 5.74 5.15 -10.88
N CYS A 238 5.64 5.22 -12.21
CA CYS A 238 4.44 5.71 -12.89
C CYS A 238 3.22 4.84 -12.57
N ALA A 239 3.35 3.51 -12.63
CA ALA A 239 2.29 2.59 -12.22
C ALA A 239 1.88 2.80 -10.75
N CYS A 240 2.85 3.01 -9.83
CA CYS A 240 2.56 3.32 -8.43
C CYS A 240 1.74 4.60 -8.28
N THR A 241 2.10 5.68 -9.00
CA THR A 241 1.34 6.94 -8.94
C THR A 241 -0.09 6.77 -9.44
N LEU A 242 -0.29 6.02 -10.52
CA LEU A 242 -1.63 5.71 -11.03
C LEU A 242 -2.42 4.81 -10.06
N ALA A 243 -1.77 3.86 -9.40
CA ALA A 243 -2.40 3.02 -8.39
C ALA A 243 -2.85 3.84 -7.16
N ILE A 244 -2.05 4.83 -6.72
CA ILE A 244 -2.45 5.75 -5.65
C ILE A 244 -3.67 6.56 -6.08
N ILE A 245 -3.66 7.14 -7.29
CA ILE A 245 -4.80 7.89 -7.83
C ILE A 245 -6.04 7.00 -7.88
N ALA A 246 -5.90 5.75 -8.36
CA ALA A 246 -7.00 4.79 -8.42
C ALA A 246 -7.57 4.50 -7.02
N SER A 247 -6.72 4.19 -6.03
CA SER A 247 -7.15 3.91 -4.67
C SER A 247 -7.87 5.10 -4.02
N VAL A 248 -7.32 6.31 -4.15
CA VAL A 248 -7.94 7.51 -3.54
C VAL A 248 -9.28 7.83 -4.19
N THR A 249 -9.38 7.70 -5.52
CA THR A 249 -10.63 7.97 -6.26
C THR A 249 -11.70 6.90 -6.04
N ILE A 250 -11.32 5.63 -5.83
CA ILE A 250 -12.26 4.58 -5.37
C ILE A 250 -12.79 4.92 -3.97
N SER A 251 -11.91 5.22 -3.01
CA SER A 251 -12.35 5.52 -1.65
C SER A 251 -13.25 6.76 -1.60
N GLY A 252 -13.01 7.74 -2.49
CA GLY A 252 -13.82 8.94 -2.64
C GLY A 252 -15.16 8.75 -3.37
N SER A 253 -15.43 7.55 -3.91
CA SER A 253 -16.67 7.24 -4.64
C SER A 253 -17.80 6.70 -3.77
N PHE A 254 -17.59 6.58 -2.46
CA PHE A 254 -18.58 6.10 -1.47
C PHE A 254 -19.14 7.22 -0.60
#